data_AF-A0A6L7U671-F1
#
_entry.id   AF-A0A6L7U671-F1
#
_cell.length_a   1.000
_cell.length_b   1.000
_cell.length_c   1.000
_cell.angle_alpha   90.00
_cell.angle_beta   90.00
_cell.angle_gamma   90.00
#
_symmetry.space_group_name_H-M   'P 1'
#
loop_
_entity.id
_entity.type
_entity.pdbx_description
1 polymer ?
#
loop_
_entity_poly.entity_id
_entity_poly.type
_entity_poly.pdbx_seq_one_letter_code
_entity_poly.pdbx_strand_id
1 'polypeptide(L)'
;MTQPYGIDTSILVRLITAEPEPDFQHCVNELRILIEEQDAEIFASNQVIGEAYIVLQHHYGISASNACSALVDVLTSGMVAPLNGQSVVLALQASGGPGVFDRLIADGYFHERLETLTLDRQMARLPNVHKLGTGTEMGG
;
A
#
# COMPACT_ATOMS: atom_id res chain seq x y z
N MET A 1 -1.72 -19.00 -18.23
CA MET A 1 -2.52 -18.04 -17.45
C MET A 1 -1.65 -17.70 -16.27
N THR A 2 -1.30 -16.43 -16.09
CA THR A 2 -0.52 -15.99 -14.92
C THR A 2 -1.35 -16.26 -13.68
N GLN A 3 -0.74 -16.82 -12.63
CA GLN A 3 -1.43 -17.05 -11.36
C GLN A 3 -1.17 -15.85 -10.44
N PRO A 4 -2.19 -15.04 -10.10
CA PRO A 4 -2.02 -13.93 -9.19
C PRO A 4 -1.99 -14.41 -7.74
N TYR A 5 -1.11 -13.83 -6.93
CA TYR A 5 -1.01 -14.02 -5.49
C TYR A 5 -1.04 -12.69 -4.75
N GLY A 6 -1.80 -12.65 -3.64
CA GLY A 6 -1.71 -11.56 -2.66
C GLY A 6 -0.73 -11.93 -1.56
N ILE A 7 0.16 -11.01 -1.19
CA ILE A 7 1.10 -11.21 -0.08
C ILE A 7 0.57 -10.63 1.23
N ASP A 8 1.07 -11.17 2.34
CA ASP A 8 0.86 -10.63 3.68
C ASP A 8 1.89 -9.53 4.04
N THR A 9 1.58 -8.74 5.06
CA THR A 9 2.45 -7.71 5.64
C THR A 9 3.82 -8.26 6.03
N SER A 10 3.89 -9.49 6.56
CA SER A 10 5.16 -10.11 6.95
C SER A 10 6.13 -10.29 5.78
N ILE A 11 5.63 -10.65 4.59
CA ILE A 11 6.44 -10.79 3.37
C ILE A 11 6.93 -9.41 2.93
N LEU A 12 6.03 -8.42 2.85
CA LEU A 12 6.40 -7.07 2.39
C LEU A 12 7.43 -6.41 3.30
N VAL A 13 7.24 -6.51 4.63
CA VAL A 13 8.20 -6.01 5.61
C VAL A 13 9.54 -6.71 5.44
N ARG A 14 9.56 -8.02 5.20
CA ARG A 14 10.81 -8.77 5.03
C ARG A 14 11.59 -8.34 3.79
N LEU A 15 10.90 -8.09 2.69
CA LEU A 15 11.52 -7.59 1.46
C LEU A 15 12.15 -6.20 1.64
N ILE A 16 11.59 -5.39 2.55
CA ILE A 16 12.07 -4.04 2.84
C ILE A 16 13.25 -4.06 3.84
N THR A 17 13.15 -4.87 4.88
CA THR A 17 14.14 -4.85 5.98
C THR A 17 15.30 -5.80 5.76
N ALA A 18 15.15 -6.80 4.89
CA ALA A 18 16.05 -7.95 4.76
C ALA A 18 16.25 -8.72 6.08
N GLU A 19 15.32 -8.60 7.02
CA GLU A 19 15.45 -9.17 8.36
C GLU A 19 14.32 -10.16 8.72
N PRO A 20 14.65 -11.28 9.40
CA PRO A 20 16.01 -11.81 9.58
C PRO A 20 16.55 -12.40 8.26
N GLU A 21 17.88 -12.30 8.05
CA GLU A 21 18.53 -12.64 6.77
C GLU A 21 18.17 -14.03 6.22
N PRO A 22 18.14 -15.13 7.02
CA PRO A 22 17.78 -16.45 6.48
C PRO A 22 16.35 -16.50 5.92
N ASP A 23 15.41 -15.85 6.62
CA ASP A 23 14.01 -15.80 6.21
C ASP A 23 13.84 -14.90 4.98
N PHE A 24 14.63 -13.83 4.88
CA PHE A 24 14.66 -12.97 3.70
C PHE A 24 15.14 -13.73 2.47
N GLN A 25 16.28 -14.43 2.56
CA GLN A 25 16.81 -15.21 1.44
C GLN A 25 15.86 -16.32 1.01
N HIS A 26 15.23 -17.00 1.98
CA HIS A 26 14.21 -18.01 1.68
C HIS A 26 13.00 -17.37 0.95
N CYS A 27 12.47 -16.28 1.48
CA CYS A 27 11.33 -15.56 0.89
C CYS A 27 11.62 -15.12 -0.56
N VAL A 28 12.77 -14.49 -0.81
CA VAL A 28 13.17 -14.05 -2.15
C VAL A 28 13.30 -15.22 -3.11
N ASN A 29 13.88 -16.34 -2.68
CA ASN A 29 14.03 -17.52 -3.53
C ASN A 29 12.66 -18.12 -3.91
N GLU A 30 11.73 -18.26 -2.96
CA GLU A 30 10.39 -18.78 -3.25
C GLU A 30 9.61 -17.85 -4.18
N LEU A 31 9.68 -16.53 -3.96
CA LEU A 31 9.04 -15.55 -4.84
C LEU A 31 9.62 -15.61 -6.26
N ARG A 32 10.95 -15.74 -6.40
CA ARG A 32 11.59 -15.88 -7.71
C ARG A 32 11.17 -17.15 -8.42
N ILE A 33 11.05 -18.28 -7.73
CA ILE A 33 10.55 -19.53 -8.34
C ILE A 33 9.12 -19.33 -8.85
N LEU A 34 8.24 -18.70 -8.05
CA LEU A 34 6.87 -18.39 -8.49
C LEU A 34 6.86 -17.51 -9.76
N ILE A 35 7.66 -16.45 -9.77
CA ILE A 35 7.69 -15.49 -10.89
C ILE A 35 8.35 -16.10 -12.14
N GLU A 36 9.55 -16.65 -12.01
CA GLU A 36 10.39 -17.07 -13.14
C GLU A 36 9.97 -18.43 -13.72
N GLU A 37 9.51 -19.37 -12.87
CA GLU A 37 9.20 -20.73 -13.30
C GLU A 37 7.69 -20.96 -13.49
N GLN A 38 6.84 -20.20 -12.79
CA GLN A 38 5.38 -20.41 -12.79
C GLN A 38 4.60 -19.23 -13.38
N ASP A 39 5.29 -18.20 -13.90
CA ASP A 39 4.67 -17.02 -14.51
C ASP A 39 3.66 -16.36 -13.54
N ALA A 40 3.99 -16.35 -12.24
CA ALA A 40 3.13 -15.79 -11.20
C ALA A 40 3.26 -14.27 -11.12
N GLU A 41 2.15 -13.61 -10.78
CA GLU A 41 2.13 -12.18 -10.48
C GLU A 41 1.88 -11.98 -8.99
N ILE A 42 2.71 -11.16 -8.33
CA ILE A 42 2.70 -10.99 -6.88
C ILE A 42 2.21 -9.58 -6.55
N PHE A 43 1.19 -9.49 -5.70
CA PHE A 43 0.51 -8.23 -5.38
C PHE A 43 0.47 -7.93 -3.89
N ALA A 44 0.67 -6.67 -3.53
CA ALA A 44 0.37 -6.14 -2.20
C ALA A 44 -0.89 -5.26 -2.23
N SER A 45 -1.84 -5.51 -1.32
CA SER A 45 -3.04 -4.69 -1.17
C SER A 45 -2.73 -3.39 -0.42
N ASN A 46 -3.59 -2.38 -0.55
CA ASN A 46 -3.47 -1.12 0.19
C ASN A 46 -3.43 -1.34 1.71
N GLN A 47 -4.16 -2.35 2.21
CA GLN A 47 -4.12 -2.73 3.62
C GLN A 47 -2.73 -3.22 4.03
N VAL A 48 -2.16 -4.16 3.26
CA VAL A 48 -0.82 -4.73 3.51
C VAL A 48 0.27 -3.66 3.44
N ILE A 49 0.17 -2.75 2.47
CA ILE A 49 1.10 -1.61 2.32
C ILE A 49 0.98 -0.65 3.50
N GLY A 50 -0.25 -0.35 3.93
CA GLY A 50 -0.49 0.47 5.12
C GLY A 50 0.09 -0.17 6.37
N GLU A 51 -0.22 -1.43 6.64
CA GLU A 51 0.31 -2.16 7.79
C GLU A 51 1.84 -2.18 7.79
N ALA A 52 2.47 -2.45 6.63
CA ALA A 52 3.93 -2.38 6.50
C ALA A 52 4.47 -0.98 6.84
N TYR A 53 3.84 0.10 6.36
CA TYR A 53 4.23 1.48 6.70
C TYR A 53 4.20 1.74 8.22
N ILE A 54 3.20 1.23 8.94
CA ILE A 54 3.13 1.35 10.41
C ILE A 54 4.21 0.50 11.07
N VAL A 55 4.39 -0.75 10.64
CA VAL A 55 5.41 -1.66 11.20
C VAL A 55 6.81 -1.08 11.04
N LEU A 56 7.16 -0.56 9.86
CA LEU A 56 8.47 0.05 9.62
C LEU A 56 8.74 1.23 10.56
N GLN A 57 7.74 2.07 10.82
CA GLN A 57 7.90 3.21 11.73
C GLN A 57 7.95 2.80 13.20
N HIS A 58 6.99 1.99 13.64
CA HIS A 58 6.80 1.73 15.06
C HIS A 58 7.65 0.57 15.58
N HIS A 59 7.91 -0.44 14.75
CA HIS A 59 8.71 -1.59 15.14
C HIS A 59 10.18 -1.42 14.77
N TYR A 60 10.47 -0.91 13.57
CA TYR A 60 11.84 -0.75 13.07
C TYR A 60 12.40 0.67 13.23
N GLY A 61 11.61 1.63 13.72
CA GLY A 61 12.08 3.01 13.95
C GLY A 61 12.43 3.79 12.68
N ILE A 62 12.00 3.31 11.50
CA ILE A 62 12.27 3.95 10.22
C ILE A 62 11.42 5.22 10.11
N SER A 63 12.00 6.33 9.65
CA SER A 63 11.24 7.57 9.47
C SER A 63 10.11 7.39 8.44
N ALA A 64 9.02 8.15 8.58
CA ALA A 64 7.90 8.12 7.62
C ALA A 64 8.37 8.26 6.16
N SER A 65 9.30 9.18 5.88
CA SER A 65 9.83 9.40 4.53
C SER A 65 10.61 8.20 4.00
N ASN A 66 11.43 7.59 4.86
CA ASN A 66 12.25 6.44 4.47
C ASN A 66 11.38 5.20 4.29
N ALA A 67 10.34 5.03 5.12
CA ALA A 67 9.37 3.96 4.96
C ALA A 67 8.62 4.08 3.63
N CYS A 68 8.16 5.29 3.26
CA CYS A 68 7.53 5.52 1.96
C CYS A 68 8.48 5.24 0.80
N SER A 69 9.73 5.71 0.87
CA SER A 69 10.73 5.46 -0.17
C SER A 69 10.98 3.96 -0.35
N ALA A 70 11.20 3.23 0.73
CA ALA A 70 11.48 1.80 0.67
C ALA A 70 10.28 0.98 0.15
N LEU A 71 9.05 1.38 0.52
CA LEU A 71 7.83 0.79 -0.04
C LEU A 71 7.75 1.02 -1.55
N VAL A 72 8.04 2.23 -2.03
CA VAL A 72 8.06 2.53 -3.46
C VAL A 72 9.12 1.69 -4.18
N ASP A 73 10.32 1.57 -3.62
CA ASP A 73 11.41 0.78 -4.21
C ASP A 73 11.00 -0.68 -4.39
N VAL A 74 10.40 -1.31 -3.37
CA VAL A 74 9.93 -2.71 -3.47
C VAL A 74 8.75 -2.83 -4.45
N LEU A 75 7.75 -1.95 -4.35
CA LEU A 75 6.54 -1.98 -5.20
C LEU A 75 6.80 -1.67 -6.69
N THR A 76 7.99 -1.17 -7.01
CA THR A 76 8.41 -0.86 -8.38
C THR A 76 9.59 -1.72 -8.85
N SER A 77 10.07 -2.65 -8.02
CA SER A 77 11.19 -3.54 -8.32
C SER A 77 10.90 -4.60 -9.38
N GLY A 78 9.62 -4.89 -9.63
CA GLY A 78 9.15 -6.02 -10.45
C GLY A 78 8.95 -7.32 -9.68
N MET A 79 9.32 -7.39 -8.39
CA MET A 79 9.06 -8.56 -7.54
C MET A 79 7.66 -8.56 -6.94
N VAL A 80 7.15 -7.39 -6.55
CA VAL A 80 5.82 -7.19 -5.98
C VAL A 80 5.22 -5.95 -6.62
N ALA A 81 3.99 -6.04 -7.11
CA ALA A 81 3.23 -4.91 -7.63
C ALA A 81 2.16 -4.45 -6.62
N PRO A 82 1.81 -3.16 -6.58
CA PRO A 82 0.63 -2.73 -5.84
C PRO A 82 -0.64 -3.21 -6.55
N LEU A 83 -1.59 -3.79 -5.80
CA LEU A 83 -2.85 -4.31 -6.36
C LEU A 83 -3.64 -3.22 -7.10
N ASN A 84 -3.63 -2.01 -6.56
CA ASN A 84 -4.31 -0.84 -7.10
C ASN A 84 -3.44 -0.05 -8.11
N GLY A 85 -2.28 -0.60 -8.49
CA GLY A 85 -1.42 -0.03 -9.51
C GLY A 85 -0.76 1.29 -9.12
N GLN A 86 -0.55 2.16 -10.11
CA GLN A 86 0.26 3.38 -10.00
C GLN A 86 -0.28 4.39 -8.96
N SER A 87 -1.58 4.39 -8.67
CA SER A 87 -2.17 5.32 -7.70
C SER A 87 -1.62 5.12 -6.28
N VAL A 88 -1.27 3.89 -5.92
CA VAL A 88 -0.59 3.56 -4.65
C VAL A 88 0.78 4.20 -4.56
N VAL A 89 1.58 4.11 -5.63
CA VAL A 89 2.92 4.72 -5.68
C VAL A 89 2.80 6.24 -5.53
N LEU A 90 1.82 6.86 -6.20
CA LEU A 90 1.54 8.29 -6.06
C LEU A 90 1.11 8.65 -4.63
N ALA A 91 0.31 7.81 -3.97
CA ALA A 91 -0.10 8.01 -2.59
C ALA A 91 1.11 7.99 -1.61
N LEU A 92 2.08 7.09 -1.84
CA LEU A 92 3.30 6.99 -1.03
C LEU A 92 4.28 8.15 -1.29
N GLN A 93 4.37 8.64 -2.53
CA GLN A 93 5.27 9.74 -2.91
C GLN A 93 4.72 11.12 -2.55
N ALA A 94 3.41 11.24 -2.29
CA ALA A 94 2.79 12.52 -2.03
C ALA A 94 3.28 13.13 -0.70
N SER A 95 3.65 14.41 -0.74
CA SER A 95 4.11 15.16 0.42
C SER A 95 3.08 16.20 0.87
N GLY A 96 2.99 16.40 2.20
CA GLY A 96 2.02 17.33 2.80
C GLY A 96 0.55 16.92 2.64
N GLY A 97 -0.33 17.59 3.39
CA GLY A 97 -1.77 17.30 3.36
C GLY A 97 -2.14 16.00 4.10
N PRO A 98 -3.12 15.22 3.60
CA PRO A 98 -3.60 13.99 4.23
C PRO A 98 -2.49 12.97 4.47
N GLY A 99 -2.64 12.13 5.49
CA GLY A 99 -1.66 11.07 5.77
C GLY A 99 -1.55 10.05 4.65
N VAL A 100 -0.47 9.26 4.65
CA VAL A 100 -0.30 8.13 3.71
C VAL A 100 -1.47 7.16 3.82
N PHE A 101 -1.88 6.83 5.05
CA PHE A 101 -3.05 5.98 5.31
C PHE A 101 -4.34 6.55 4.73
N ASP A 102 -4.59 7.84 4.92
CA ASP A 102 -5.77 8.51 4.36
C ASP A 102 -5.84 8.33 2.84
N ARG A 103 -4.69 8.48 2.16
CA ARG A 103 -4.59 8.29 0.71
C ARG A 103 -4.82 6.84 0.31
N LEU A 104 -4.24 5.88 1.02
CA LEU A 104 -4.42 4.45 0.73
C LEU A 104 -5.86 3.98 0.97
N ILE A 105 -6.53 4.49 2.01
CA ILE A 105 -7.94 4.20 2.28
C ILE A 105 -8.82 4.78 1.16
N ALA A 106 -8.63 6.05 0.81
CA ALA A 106 -9.39 6.70 -0.25
C ALA A 106 -9.19 6.00 -1.60
N ASP A 107 -7.95 5.63 -1.91
CA ASP A 107 -7.62 4.86 -3.11
C ASP A 107 -8.29 3.48 -3.13
N GLY A 108 -8.29 2.77 -1.98
CA GLY A 108 -8.95 1.48 -1.84
C GLY A 108 -10.44 1.54 -2.17
N TYR A 109 -11.17 2.48 -1.58
CA TYR A 109 -12.59 2.67 -1.89
C TYR A 109 -12.83 3.12 -3.33
N PHE A 110 -11.96 3.99 -3.88
CA PHE A 110 -12.08 4.45 -5.25
C PHE A 110 -12.01 3.30 -6.26
N HIS A 111 -11.09 2.35 -6.08
CA HIS A 111 -10.98 1.15 -6.94
C HIS A 111 -12.20 0.24 -6.86
N GLU A 112 -12.86 0.18 -5.70
CA GLU A 112 -14.15 -0.50 -5.51
C GLU A 112 -15.35 0.32 -6.02
N ARG A 113 -15.11 1.46 -6.68
CA ARG A 113 -16.14 2.40 -7.18
C ARG A 113 -17.03 2.95 -6.06
N LEU A 114 -16.44 3.16 -4.89
CA LEU A 114 -17.08 3.76 -3.72
C LEU A 114 -16.50 5.13 -3.41
N GLU A 115 -17.34 6.01 -2.89
CA GLU A 115 -16.91 7.28 -2.29
C GLU A 115 -16.55 7.05 -0.81
N THR A 116 -15.57 7.78 -0.31
CA THR A 116 -15.15 7.68 1.08
C THR A 116 -15.84 8.72 1.94
N LEU A 117 -16.42 8.31 3.07
CA LEU A 117 -16.90 9.21 4.10
C LEU A 117 -15.87 9.32 5.23
N THR A 118 -15.56 10.54 5.66
CA THR A 118 -14.58 10.79 6.74
C THR A 118 -15.03 11.89 7.69
N LEU A 119 -14.53 11.88 8.92
CA LEU A 119 -14.66 13.00 9.86
C LEU A 119 -13.44 13.93 9.81
N ASP A 120 -12.33 13.48 9.20
CA ASP A 120 -11.10 14.26 9.09
C ASP A 120 -11.21 15.30 7.96
N ARG A 121 -11.05 16.57 8.33
CA ARG A 121 -11.09 17.71 7.39
C ARG A 121 -9.93 17.68 6.39
N GLN A 122 -8.76 17.18 6.77
CA GLN A 122 -7.63 17.03 5.86
C GLN A 122 -7.92 15.94 4.85
N MET A 123 -8.32 14.73 5.29
CA MET A 123 -8.67 13.63 4.39
C MET A 123 -9.78 14.01 3.41
N ALA A 124 -10.78 14.81 3.83
CA ALA A 124 -11.83 15.35 2.96
C ALA A 124 -11.34 16.31 1.85
N ARG A 125 -10.03 16.60 1.77
CA ARG A 125 -9.43 17.32 0.63
C ARG A 125 -9.00 16.39 -0.51
N LEU A 126 -9.04 15.07 -0.29
CA LEU A 126 -8.77 14.09 -1.32
C LEU A 126 -9.95 13.99 -2.31
N PRO A 127 -9.69 13.64 -3.58
CA PRO A 127 -10.76 13.37 -4.54
C PRO A 127 -11.67 12.24 -4.05
N ASN A 128 -12.98 12.34 -4.31
CA ASN A 128 -13.98 11.32 -3.97
C ASN A 128 -14.07 11.00 -2.46
N VAL A 129 -13.68 11.96 -1.61
CA VAL A 129 -13.81 11.87 -0.16
C VAL A 129 -14.67 13.01 0.37
N HIS A 130 -15.71 12.67 1.13
CA HIS A 130 -16.67 13.62 1.67
C HIS A 130 -16.62 13.65 3.20
N LYS A 131 -16.66 14.86 3.76
CA LYS A 131 -16.78 15.02 5.20
C LYS A 131 -18.19 14.68 5.65
N LEU A 132 -18.34 13.73 6.56
CA LEU A 132 -19.63 13.42 7.15
C LEU A 132 -20.13 14.61 7.99
N GLY A 133 -21.37 15.04 7.77
CA GLY A 133 -22.00 16.14 8.50
C GLY A 133 -21.84 17.54 7.88
N THR A 134 -21.19 17.67 6.72
CA THR A 134 -21.40 18.85 5.86
C THR A 134 -22.62 18.58 5.00
N GLY A 135 -23.78 19.10 5.43
CA GLY A 135 -25.07 18.84 4.79
C GLY A 135 -25.01 18.97 3.26
N THR A 136 -25.25 17.86 2.59
CA THR A 136 -25.85 17.91 1.26
C THR A 136 -27.32 17.65 1.53
N GLU A 137 -28.14 18.69 1.37
CA GLU A 137 -29.56 18.51 1.08
C GLU A 137 -29.61 17.53 -0.09
N MET A 138 -30.02 16.29 0.18
CA MET A 138 -30.41 15.37 -0.87
C MET A 138 -31.68 15.96 -1.49
N GLY A 139 -31.49 16.73 -2.57
CA GLY A 139 -32.58 17.27 -3.38
C GLY A 139 -33.50 16.13 -3.82
N GLY A 140 -34.81 16.37 -3.62
CA GLY A 140 -35.88 15.47 -4.05
C GLY A 140 -36.16 15.50 -5.55
#